data_AF-A0A147KFD3-F1
#
_entry.id   AF-A0A147KFD3-F1
#
_cell.length_a   1.000
_cell.length_b   1.000
_cell.length_c   1.000
_cell.angle_alpha   90.00
_cell.angle_beta   90.00
_cell.angle_gamma   90.00
#
_symmetry.space_group_name_H-M   'P 1'
#
loop_
_entity.id
_entity.type
_entity.pdbx_description
1 polymer ?
#
loop_
_entity_poly.entity_id
_entity_poly.type
_entity_poly.pdbx_seq_one_letter_code
_entity_poly.pdbx_strand_id
1 'polypeptide(L)'
;MCELEASLRRAGVEATLNGQIGAVDAVLRGTAGRRRSRTQRTVLRPHRGRLWWWLRVPPEEANAPYLTPLAPAAEPAAVARRIRGLLTAVQD
;
A
#
# COMPACT_ATOMS: atom_id res chain seq x y z
N MET A 1 8.05 13.76 6.23
CA MET A 1 7.67 12.82 5.17
C MET A 1 7.65 11.42 5.76
N CYS A 2 6.63 10.60 5.50
CA CYS A 2 6.56 9.24 6.07
C CYS A 2 7.56 8.32 5.36
N GLU A 3 8.31 7.49 6.10
CA GLU A 3 9.29 6.56 5.51
C GLU A 3 8.69 5.57 4.50
N LEU A 4 7.44 5.16 4.71
CA LEU A 4 6.71 4.32 3.76
C LEU A 4 6.42 5.09 2.46
N GLU A 5 5.95 6.33 2.58
CA GLU A 5 5.68 7.20 1.42
C GLU A 5 6.96 7.40 0.58
N ALA A 6 8.08 7.72 1.23
CA ALA A 6 9.37 7.86 0.57
C ALA A 6 9.82 6.57 -0.14
N SER A 7 9.60 5.41 0.50
CA SER A 7 9.97 4.11 -0.06
C SER A 7 9.09 3.71 -1.25
N LEU A 8 7.80 4.05 -1.24
CA LEU A 8 6.89 3.86 -2.38
C LEU A 8 7.29 4.74 -3.57
N ARG A 9 7.58 6.02 -3.33
CA ARG A 9 8.03 6.96 -4.38
C ARG A 9 9.33 6.48 -5.04
N ARG A 10 10.31 6.03 -4.24
CA ARG A 10 11.54 5.41 -4.77
C ARG A 10 11.29 4.16 -5.61
N ALA A 11 10.19 3.45 -5.35
CA ALA A 11 9.77 2.27 -6.11
C ALA A 11 8.91 2.60 -7.34
N GLY A 12 8.76 3.88 -7.68
CA GLY A 12 7.96 4.36 -8.82
C GLY A 12 6.44 4.33 -8.57
N VAL A 13 6.02 4.33 -7.31
CA VAL A 13 4.61 4.34 -6.91
C VAL A 13 4.27 5.72 -6.34
N GLU A 14 3.23 6.37 -6.85
CA GLU A 14 2.73 7.61 -6.26
C GLU A 14 2.19 7.30 -4.87
N ALA A 15 2.51 8.13 -3.88
CA ALA A 15 2.10 7.88 -2.50
C ALA A 15 1.72 9.18 -1.79
N THR A 16 0.59 9.13 -1.08
CA THR A 16 0.06 10.24 -0.30
C THR A 16 -0.23 9.77 1.13
N LEU A 17 0.36 10.46 2.11
CA LEU A 17 0.07 10.25 3.53
C LEU A 17 -1.24 10.95 3.92
N ASN A 18 -2.17 10.21 4.52
CA ASN A 18 -3.26 10.75 5.30
C ASN A 18 -2.90 10.68 6.80
N GLY A 19 -2.42 11.81 7.33
CA GLY A 19 -1.99 11.92 8.71
C GLY A 19 -3.10 11.80 9.75
N GLN A 20 -4.36 12.06 9.39
CA GLN A 20 -5.49 12.01 10.33
C GLN A 20 -5.81 10.58 10.78
N ILE A 21 -5.62 9.60 9.88
CA ILE A 21 -5.95 8.19 10.13
C ILE A 21 -4.72 7.27 10.07
N GLY A 22 -3.52 7.84 9.97
CA GLY A 22 -2.28 7.08 9.84
C GLY A 22 -2.29 6.14 8.63
N ALA A 23 -2.71 6.64 7.46
CA ALA A 23 -2.82 5.85 6.24
C ALA A 23 -1.93 6.37 5.11
N VAL A 24 -1.51 5.50 4.21
CA VAL A 24 -0.84 5.85 2.96
C VAL A 24 -1.64 5.28 1.81
N ASP A 25 -2.05 6.16 0.90
CA ASP A 25 -2.67 5.81 -0.37
C ASP A 25 -1.59 5.71 -1.43
N ALA A 26 -1.44 4.52 -2.00
CA ALA A 26 -0.45 4.21 -3.04
C ALA A 26 -1.16 4.05 -4.39
N VAL A 27 -0.67 4.74 -5.42
CA VAL A 27 -1.25 4.71 -6.77
C VAL A 27 -0.18 4.31 -7.78
N LEU A 28 -0.47 3.27 -8.55
CA LEU A 28 0.32 2.89 -9.73
C LEU A 28 -0.49 3.22 -10.98
N ARG A 29 -0.03 4.21 -11.74
CA ARG A 29 -0.64 4.58 -13.03
C ARG A 29 -0.28 3.54 -14.09
N GLY A 30 -1.28 3.08 -14.83
CA GLY A 30 -1.04 2.28 -16.03
C GLY A 30 -0.40 3.12 -17.13
N THR A 31 0.45 2.50 -17.96
CA THR A 31 0.92 3.13 -19.19
C THR A 31 -0.23 3.20 -20.20
N ALA A 32 -0.29 4.31 -20.96
CA ALA A 32 -1.36 4.60 -21.92
C ALA A 32 -1.58 3.41 -22.87
N GLY A 33 -2.81 2.90 -22.93
CA GLY A 33 -3.19 1.85 -23.88
C GLY A 33 -4.27 0.89 -23.41
N ARG A 34 -4.35 0.55 -22.11
CA ARG A 34 -5.42 -0.34 -21.58
C ARG A 34 -5.50 -0.51 -20.04
N ARG A 35 -4.61 0.09 -19.24
CA ARG A 35 -4.51 -0.20 -17.80
C ARG A 35 -5.06 0.96 -16.96
N ARG A 36 -6.22 0.73 -16.29
CA ARG A 36 -6.74 1.64 -15.25
C ARG A 36 -5.68 1.83 -14.16
N SER A 37 -5.57 3.04 -13.63
CA SER A 37 -4.78 3.31 -12.43
C SER A 37 -5.22 2.40 -11.30
N ARG A 38 -4.27 1.83 -10.56
CA ARG A 38 -4.54 0.96 -9.41
C ARG A 38 -4.17 1.67 -8.13
N THR A 39 -5.04 1.53 -7.14
CA THR A 39 -4.89 2.20 -5.85
C THR A 39 -4.91 1.18 -4.72
N GLN A 40 -4.00 1.32 -3.77
CA GLN A 40 -3.98 0.53 -2.55
C GLN A 40 -3.87 1.46 -1.34
N ARG A 41 -4.86 1.40 -0.44
CA ARG A 41 -4.77 2.06 0.86
C ARG A 41 -4.08 1.15 1.86
N THR A 42 -3.17 1.71 2.63
CA THR A 42 -2.45 1.00 3.70
C THR A 42 -2.61 1.77 5.00
N VAL A 43 -2.92 1.11 6.11
CA VAL A 43 -3.20 1.77 7.39
C VAL A 43 -2.26 1.29 8.48
N LEU A 44 -1.86 2.18 9.38
CA LEU A 44 -1.01 1.87 10.52
C LEU A 44 -1.87 1.37 11.67
N ARG A 45 -1.60 0.15 12.19
CA ARG A 45 -2.34 -0.43 13.32
C ARG A 45 -1.42 -1.21 14.25
N PRO A 46 -1.74 -1.28 15.56
CA PRO A 46 -1.05 -2.17 16.48
C PRO A 46 -1.20 -3.65 16.07
N HIS A 47 -0.11 -4.41 16.14
CA HIS A 47 -0.08 -5.85 15.93
C HIS A 47 1.12 -6.47 16.67
N ARG A 48 0.89 -7.51 17.47
CA ARG A 48 1.96 -8.24 18.19
C ARG A 48 2.91 -7.30 18.96
N GLY A 49 2.35 -6.33 19.68
CA GLY A 49 3.10 -5.39 20.52
C GLY A 49 3.86 -4.28 19.77
N ARG A 50 3.70 -4.13 18.45
CA ARG A 50 4.36 -3.07 17.67
C ARG A 50 3.41 -2.51 16.60
N LEU A 51 3.78 -1.40 15.97
CA LEU A 51 3.01 -0.83 14.85
C LEU A 51 3.33 -1.58 13.55
N TRP A 52 2.30 -1.86 12.77
CA TRP A 52 2.36 -2.55 11.48
C TRP A 52 1.58 -1.79 10.43
N TRP A 53 1.99 -1.95 9.17
CA TRP A 53 1.20 -1.53 8.03
C TRP A 53 0.28 -2.65 7.60
N TRP A 54 -0.99 -2.32 7.36
CA TRP A 54 -2.03 -3.27 6.99
C TRP A 54 -2.68 -2.84 5.68
N LEU A 55 -2.98 -3.80 4.81
CA LEU A 55 -3.78 -3.54 3.62
C LEU A 55 -5.20 -3.18 4.01
N ARG A 56 -5.73 -2.14 3.37
CA ARG A 56 -7.16 -1.88 3.31
C ARG A 56 -7.59 -2.06 1.85
N VAL A 57 -8.05 -3.27 1.53
CA VAL A 57 -8.63 -3.58 0.22
C VAL A 57 -9.91 -2.74 0.04
N PRO A 58 -10.13 -2.13 -1.14
CA PRO A 58 -11.42 -1.51 -1.46
C PRO A 58 -12.57 -2.51 -1.29
N PRO A 59 -13.72 -2.11 -0.73
CA PRO A 59 -14.86 -3.01 -0.50
C PRO A 59 -15.39 -3.68 -1.78
N GLU A 60 -15.12 -3.09 -2.95
CA GLU A 60 -15.58 -3.54 -4.26
C GLU A 60 -14.82 -4.77 -4.77
N GLU A 61 -13.68 -5.11 -4.18
CA GLU A 61 -12.85 -6.29 -4.46
C GLU A 61 -12.97 -7.32 -3.33
N ALA A 62 -14.20 -7.57 -2.86
CA ALA A 62 -14.55 -8.28 -1.62
C ALA A 62 -14.05 -9.74 -1.46
N ASN A 63 -13.25 -10.26 -2.39
CA ASN A 63 -12.56 -11.56 -2.26
C ASN A 63 -11.12 -11.45 -1.74
N ALA A 64 -10.55 -10.25 -1.58
CA ALA A 64 -9.22 -10.07 -1.02
C ALA A 64 -9.26 -9.85 0.51
N PRO A 65 -8.33 -10.44 1.28
CA PRO A 65 -8.41 -10.48 2.72
C PRO A 65 -8.37 -9.07 3.35
N TYR A 66 -9.54 -8.65 3.84
CA TYR A 66 -9.76 -7.43 4.58
C TYR A 66 -8.81 -7.36 5.78
N LEU A 67 -8.05 -6.26 5.90
CA LEU A 67 -7.06 -6.06 6.97
C LEU A 67 -6.01 -7.18 7.03
N THR A 68 -5.22 -7.31 5.95
CA THR A 68 -4.05 -8.20 5.97
C THR A 68 -2.81 -7.46 6.48
N PRO A 69 -2.12 -7.94 7.54
CA PRO A 69 -0.88 -7.34 8.00
C PRO A 69 0.23 -7.55 6.95
N LEU A 70 0.92 -6.47 6.58
CA LEU A 70 2.03 -6.51 5.63
C LEU A 70 3.35 -6.77 6.34
N ALA A 71 3.82 -5.79 7.11
CA ALA A 71 5.10 -5.84 7.80
C ALA A 71 5.15 -4.78 8.92
N PRO A 72 6.10 -4.89 9.86
CA PRO A 72 6.32 -3.86 10.87
C PRO A 72 6.54 -2.47 10.25
N ALA A 73 6.10 -1.43 10.95
CA ALA A 73 6.27 -0.06 10.49
C ALA A 73 7.74 0.39 10.41
N ALA A 74 8.61 -0.29 11.14
CA ALA A 74 10.06 -0.12 11.09
C ALA A 74 10.71 -0.66 9.79
N GLU A 75 9.96 -1.34 8.92
CA GLU A 75 10.46 -1.94 7.68
C GLU A 75 9.78 -1.34 6.43
N PRO A 76 9.90 -0.03 6.18
CA PRO A 76 9.16 0.67 5.13
C PRO A 76 9.46 0.14 3.71
N ALA A 77 10.69 -0.31 3.46
CA ALA A 77 11.08 -0.89 2.18
C ALA A 77 10.40 -2.24 1.91
N ALA A 78 10.23 -3.08 2.94
CA ALA A 78 9.53 -4.36 2.82
C ALA A 78 8.04 -4.16 2.52
N VAL A 79 7.42 -3.19 3.19
CA VAL A 79 6.03 -2.80 2.96
C VAL A 79 5.84 -2.27 1.54
N ALA A 80 6.71 -1.35 1.09
CA ALA A 80 6.65 -0.78 -0.26
C ALA A 80 6.79 -1.87 -1.35
N ARG A 81 7.70 -2.84 -1.16
CA ARG A 81 7.87 -3.96 -2.08
C ARG A 81 6.59 -4.81 -2.21
N ARG A 82 5.94 -5.12 -1.08
CA ARG A 82 4.68 -5.89 -1.07
C ARG A 82 3.56 -5.12 -1.75
N ILE A 83 3.38 -3.83 -1.46
CA ILE A 83 2.36 -2.98 -2.09
C ILE A 83 2.57 -2.90 -3.60
N ARG A 84 3.81 -2.64 -4.06
CA ARG A 84 4.13 -2.63 -5.50
C ARG A 84 3.85 -3.99 -6.15
N GLY A 85 4.21 -5.07 -5.47
CA GLY A 85 3.88 -6.44 -5.89
C GLY A 85 2.38 -6.62 -6.12
N LEU A 86 1.54 -6.20 -5.18
CA LEU A 86 0.07 -6.29 -5.31
C LEU A 86 -0.45 -5.44 -6.48
N LEU A 87 0.01 -4.20 -6.60
CA LEU A 87 -0.40 -3.30 -7.68
C LEU A 87 0.02 -3.83 -9.06
N THR A 88 1.10 -4.61 -9.14
CA THR A 88 1.60 -5.21 -10.40
C THR A 88 1.05 -6.62 -10.67
N ALA A 89 0.76 -7.44 -9.66
CA ALA A 89 0.38 -8.85 -9.81
C ALA A 89 -1.04 -9.06 -10.35
N VAL A 90 -1.98 -8.11 -10.19
CA VAL A 90 -3.33 -8.22 -10.79
C VAL A 90 -3.27 -8.04 -12.34
N GLN A 91 -2.08 -8.08 -12.95
CA GLN A 91 -1.85 -7.88 -14.40
C GLN A 91 -2.03 -9.14 -15.25
N ASP A 92 -2.24 -10.30 -14.65
CA ASP A 92 -2.53 -11.57 -15.35
C ASP A 92 -4.02 -11.87 -15.40
#